data_AF-A0A0B6ZUG3-F1
#
_entry.id   AF-A0A0B6ZUG3-F1
#
_cell.length_a   1.000
_cell.length_b   1.000
_cell.length_c   1.000
_cell.angle_alpha   90.00
_cell.angle_beta   90.00
_cell.angle_gamma   90.00
#
_symmetry.space_group_name_H-M   'P 1'
#
loop_
_entity.id
_entity.type
_entity.pdbx_description
1 polymer ?
#
loop_
_entity_poly.entity_id
_entity_poly.type
_entity_poly.pdbx_seq_one_letter_code
_entity_poly.pdbx_strand_id
1 'polypeptide(L)'
;DRLRDEISRNVKNVLIIDCRSQIEHTRSHVRGSINVSLPSLMLKRLKRGNLNMSSVIQNNEAKERFSKYSKTSTIVLYDECSTDLNANPSSVIHLLVKKLRQDGCRASFLLGGFSTFEERYPEYCQTLDQESNIMGLCNLRISEEPKLNE
;
A
#
# COMPACT_ATOMS: atom_id res chain seq x y z
N ASP A 1 -5.50 -14.56 -3.65
CA ASP A 1 -5.10 -15.60 -2.66
C ASP A 1 -3.66 -15.47 -2.17
N ARG A 2 -2.64 -15.59 -3.02
CA ARG A 2 -1.23 -15.62 -2.56
C ARG A 2 -0.81 -14.45 -1.65
N LEU A 3 -1.16 -13.22 -2.00
CA LEU A 3 -0.84 -12.05 -1.18
C LEU A 3 -1.54 -12.14 0.19
N ARG A 4 -2.82 -12.53 0.22
CA ARG A 4 -3.57 -12.73 1.47
C ARG A 4 -2.87 -13.75 2.37
N ASP A 5 -2.50 -14.91 1.82
CA ASP A 5 -1.77 -15.95 2.56
C ASP A 5 -0.45 -15.44 3.15
N GLU A 6 0.29 -14.61 2.41
CA GLU A 6 1.58 -14.07 2.86
C GLU A 6 1.38 -13.06 3.99
N ILE A 7 0.33 -12.24 3.92
CA ILE A 7 -0.09 -11.34 5.00
C ILE A 7 -0.52 -12.14 6.24
N SER A 8 -1.32 -13.20 6.09
CA SER A 8 -1.82 -14.01 7.21
C SER A 8 -0.72 -14.80 7.92
N ARG A 9 0.29 -15.29 7.19
CA ARG A 9 1.36 -16.13 7.77
C ARG A 9 2.41 -15.31 8.50
N ASN A 10 2.93 -14.25 7.88
CA ASN A 10 3.94 -13.39 8.50
C ASN A 10 4.12 -12.05 7.76
N VAL A 11 3.51 -10.99 8.30
CA VAL A 11 3.61 -9.62 7.79
C VAL A 11 5.05 -9.11 7.68
N LYS A 12 6.02 -9.70 8.40
CA LYS A 12 7.44 -9.27 8.34
C LYS A 12 8.17 -9.74 7.08
N ASN A 13 7.66 -10.76 6.38
CA ASN A 13 8.32 -11.35 5.22
C ASN A 13 7.80 -10.82 3.87
N VAL A 14 6.79 -9.94 3.90
CA VAL A 14 6.22 -9.30 2.73
C VAL A 14 6.30 -7.77 2.86
N LEU A 15 6.76 -7.13 1.80
CA LEU A 15 6.70 -5.68 1.64
C LEU A 15 5.68 -5.38 0.55
N ILE A 16 4.65 -4.63 0.92
CA ILE A 16 3.57 -4.26 0.01
C ILE A 16 3.78 -2.80 -0.39
N ILE A 17 3.80 -2.52 -1.69
CA ILE A 17 3.99 -1.18 -2.24
C ILE A 17 2.74 -0.78 -3.03
N ASP A 18 2.10 0.32 -2.60
CA ASP A 18 0.99 0.95 -3.32
C ASP A 18 1.55 1.98 -4.31
N CYS A 19 1.31 1.77 -5.60
CA CYS A 19 1.76 2.65 -6.69
C CYS A 19 0.70 3.67 -7.14
N ARG A 20 -0.46 3.71 -6.47
CA ARG A 20 -1.55 4.67 -6.75
C ARG A 20 -1.25 6.04 -6.15
N SER A 21 -2.10 7.01 -6.46
CA SER A 21 -1.96 8.35 -5.90
C SER A 21 -2.09 8.33 -4.38
N GLN A 22 -1.46 9.30 -3.72
CA GLN A 22 -1.60 9.47 -2.26
C GLN A 22 -3.08 9.59 -1.85
N ILE A 23 -3.91 10.22 -2.68
CA ILE A 23 -5.34 10.40 -2.40
C ILE A 23 -6.06 9.05 -2.35
N GLU A 24 -5.81 8.18 -3.33
CA GLU A 24 -6.39 6.82 -3.39
C GLU A 24 -5.91 5.97 -2.22
N HIS A 25 -4.59 5.98 -1.95
CA HIS A 25 -4.00 5.25 -0.81
C HIS A 25 -4.60 5.71 0.51
N THR A 26 -4.73 7.02 0.74
CA THR A 26 -5.30 7.54 1.98
C THR A 26 -6.76 7.12 2.14
N ARG A 27 -7.56 7.09 1.06
CA ARG A 27 -8.97 6.65 1.10
C ARG A 27 -9.10 5.19 1.53
N SER A 28 -8.39 4.29 0.86
CA SER A 28 -8.40 2.86 1.13
C SER A 28 -7.13 2.24 0.58
N HIS A 29 -6.47 1.36 1.33
CA HIS A 29 -5.26 0.67 0.87
C HIS A 29 -5.10 -0.68 1.58
N VAL A 30 -4.26 -1.57 1.03
CA VAL A 30 -3.92 -2.83 1.69
C VAL A 30 -3.17 -2.52 3.00
N ARG A 31 -3.58 -3.12 4.11
CA ARG A 31 -3.02 -2.87 5.44
C ARG A 31 -1.50 -3.01 5.46
N GLY A 32 -0.82 -1.99 5.99
CA GLY A 32 0.64 -1.96 6.08
C GLY A 32 1.36 -1.77 4.74
N SER A 33 0.66 -1.38 3.67
CA SER A 33 1.29 -1.03 2.40
C SER A 33 1.95 0.35 2.44
N ILE A 34 3.08 0.44 1.74
CA ILE A 34 3.89 1.65 1.62
C ILE A 34 3.49 2.36 0.34
N ASN A 35 2.89 3.55 0.42
CA ASN A 35 2.65 4.35 -0.77
C ASN A 35 3.97 4.90 -1.33
N VAL A 36 4.13 4.83 -2.65
CA VAL A 36 5.22 5.47 -3.37
C VAL A 36 4.68 6.48 -4.36
N SER A 37 5.07 7.74 -4.17
CA SER A 37 4.79 8.80 -5.12
C SER A 37 6.00 9.00 -6.03
N LEU A 38 5.77 8.96 -7.35
CA LEU A 38 6.79 9.26 -8.35
C LEU A 38 6.50 10.58 -9.05
N PRO A 39 6.91 11.73 -8.45
CA PRO A 39 6.94 13.00 -9.17
C PRO A 39 7.68 12.88 -10.51
N SER A 40 7.37 13.77 -11.45
CA SER A 40 7.92 13.74 -12.82
C SER A 40 9.46 13.61 -12.87
N LEU A 41 10.18 14.25 -11.94
CA LEU A 41 11.63 14.13 -11.82
C LEU A 41 12.08 12.72 -11.40
N MET A 42 11.41 12.09 -10.45
CA MET A 42 11.72 10.72 -10.02
C MET A 42 11.37 9.71 -11.11
N LEU A 43 10.27 9.92 -11.83
CA LEU A 43 9.90 9.07 -12.96
C LEU A 43 10.96 9.14 -14.07
N LYS A 44 11.49 10.33 -14.38
CA LYS A 44 12.62 10.48 -15.31
C LYS A 44 13.87 9.72 -14.84
N ARG A 45 14.19 9.77 -13.54
CA ARG A 45 15.31 9.00 -12.97
C ARG A 45 15.08 7.50 -13.03
N LEU A 46 13.85 7.04 -12.81
CA LEU A 46 13.46 5.64 -12.92
C LEU A 46 13.63 5.12 -14.34
N LYS A 47 13.16 5.87 -15.34
CA LYS A 47 13.34 5.54 -16.76
C LYS A 47 14.81 5.44 -17.17
N ARG A 48 15.68 6.21 -16.53
CA ARG A 48 17.15 6.15 -16.72
C ARG A 48 17.85 5.06 -15.91
N GLY A 49 17.15 4.35 -15.03
CA GLY A 49 17.72 3.31 -14.16
C GLY A 49 18.39 3.82 -12.87
N ASN A 50 18.47 5.14 -12.67
CA ASN A 50 19.24 5.78 -11.58
C ASN A 50 18.35 6.23 -10.41
N LEU A 51 17.23 5.53 -10.19
CA LEU A 51 16.35 5.77 -9.05
C LEU A 51 16.81 4.95 -7.85
N ASN A 52 16.85 5.57 -6.68
CA ASN A 52 16.94 4.83 -5.42
C ASN A 52 15.52 4.64 -4.86
N MET A 53 15.10 3.40 -4.60
CA MET A 53 13.77 3.13 -4.04
C MET A 53 13.55 3.82 -2.69
N SER A 54 14.59 3.93 -1.86
CA SER A 54 14.49 4.64 -0.57
C SER A 54 14.28 6.15 -0.72
N SER A 55 14.46 6.74 -1.92
CA SER A 55 14.20 8.17 -2.15
C SER A 55 12.76 8.48 -2.57
N VAL A 56 11.95 7.46 -2.88
CA VAL A 56 10.53 7.65 -3.26
C VAL A 56 9.57 7.34 -2.12
N ILE A 57 10.07 6.74 -1.05
CA ILE A 57 9.34 6.49 0.19
C ILE A 57 9.50 7.73 1.09
N GLN A 58 8.39 8.41 1.36
CA GLN A 58 8.39 9.65 2.14
C GLN A 58 8.39 9.39 3.66
N ASN A 59 7.72 8.33 4.11
CA ASN A 59 7.66 7.96 5.51
C ASN A 59 9.00 7.33 5.97
N ASN A 60 9.62 7.90 7.00
CA ASN A 60 10.92 7.44 7.50
C ASN A 60 10.91 6.02 8.05
N GLU A 61 9.85 5.62 8.77
CA GLU A 61 9.70 4.26 9.29
C GLU A 61 9.53 3.26 8.15
N ALA A 62 8.68 3.58 7.17
CA ALA A 62 8.51 2.77 5.97
C ALA A 62 9.81 2.64 5.17
N LYS A 63 10.59 3.72 5.10
CA LYS A 63 11.90 3.75 4.44
C LYS A 63 12.93 2.87 5.15
N GLU A 64 12.99 2.92 6.48
CA GLU A 64 13.84 2.05 7.27
C GLU A 64 13.44 0.57 7.09
N ARG A 65 12.14 0.28 7.18
CA ARG A 65 11.57 -1.05 6.95
C ARG A 65 11.95 -1.58 5.57
N PHE A 66 11.77 -0.76 4.52
CA PHE A 66 12.15 -1.13 3.16
C PHE A 66 13.66 -1.40 3.06
N SER A 67 14.50 -0.51 3.61
CA SER A 67 15.96 -0.68 3.60
C SER A 67 16.39 -2.00 4.26
N LYS A 68 15.78 -2.34 5.39
CA LYS A 68 16.10 -3.54 6.16
C LYS A 68 15.66 -4.84 5.49
N TYR A 69 14.48 -4.84 4.84
CA TYR A 69 13.84 -6.08 4.39
C TYR A 69 13.78 -6.26 2.86
N SER A 70 14.13 -5.25 2.05
CA SER A 70 14.00 -5.31 0.58
C SER A 70 14.73 -6.48 -0.09
N LYS A 71 15.83 -6.97 0.48
CA LYS A 71 16.61 -8.09 -0.06
C LYS A 71 16.14 -9.47 0.40
N THR A 72 15.51 -9.54 1.57
CA THR A 72 15.14 -10.81 2.21
C THR A 72 13.66 -11.14 2.04
N SER A 73 12.82 -10.10 1.96
CA SER A 73 11.36 -10.23 1.84
C SER A 73 10.89 -10.28 0.39
N THR A 74 9.70 -10.85 0.19
CA THR A 74 8.96 -10.74 -1.07
C THR A 74 8.40 -9.32 -1.18
N ILE A 75 8.62 -8.65 -2.31
CA ILE A 75 8.02 -7.35 -2.59
C ILE A 75 6.84 -7.53 -3.55
N VAL A 76 5.67 -7.05 -3.15
CA VAL A 76 4.45 -7.07 -3.96
C VAL A 76 4.02 -5.64 -4.22
N LEU A 77 3.96 -5.27 -5.49
CA LEU A 77 3.50 -3.96 -5.95
C LEU A 77 2.07 -4.07 -6.46
N TYR A 78 1.26 -3.04 -6.25
CA TYR A 78 -0.06 -2.97 -6.87
C TYR A 78 -0.39 -1.54 -7.31
N ASP A 79 -1.20 -1.45 -8.35
CA ASP A 79 -1.88 -0.23 -8.78
C ASP A 79 -3.40 -0.45 -8.66
N GLU A 80 -4.22 0.33 -9.35
CA GLU A 80 -5.67 0.23 -9.21
C GLU A 80 -6.24 -1.08 -9.78
N CYS A 81 -5.83 -1.48 -11.00
CA CYS A 81 -6.48 -2.60 -11.68
C CYS A 81 -5.63 -3.35 -12.73
N SER A 82 -4.30 -3.22 -12.74
CA SER A 82 -3.48 -3.87 -13.78
C SER A 82 -3.57 -5.39 -13.74
N THR A 83 -3.89 -6.00 -14.88
CA THR A 83 -3.97 -7.46 -15.07
C THR A 83 -2.80 -8.04 -15.86
N ASP A 84 -2.05 -7.20 -16.57
CA ASP A 84 -0.84 -7.60 -17.29
C ASP A 84 0.25 -6.52 -17.18
N LEU A 85 1.41 -6.91 -16.65
CA LEU A 85 2.56 -6.03 -16.51
C LEU A 85 3.17 -5.63 -17.86
N ASN A 86 2.94 -6.41 -18.92
CA ASN A 86 3.49 -6.17 -20.25
C ASN A 86 2.59 -5.31 -21.13
N ALA A 87 1.32 -5.12 -20.74
CA ALA A 87 0.37 -4.29 -21.50
C ALA A 87 0.83 -2.84 -21.66
N ASN A 88 1.54 -2.30 -20.65
CA ASN A 88 2.15 -0.98 -20.72
C ASN A 88 3.56 -0.97 -20.11
N PRO A 89 4.62 -1.18 -20.91
CA PRO A 89 6.00 -1.19 -20.45
C PRO A 89 6.50 0.17 -19.91
N SER A 90 5.77 1.25 -20.19
CA SER A 90 6.07 2.59 -19.69
C SER A 90 5.32 2.94 -18.40
N SER A 91 4.44 2.06 -17.92
CA SER A 91 3.71 2.25 -16.67
C SER A 91 4.66 2.30 -15.47
N VAL A 92 4.26 3.04 -14.43
CA VAL A 92 5.01 3.17 -13.18
C VAL A 92 5.29 1.80 -12.56
N ILE A 93 4.26 0.97 -12.45
CA ILE A 93 4.36 -0.36 -11.83
C ILE A 93 5.34 -1.27 -12.59
N HIS A 94 5.31 -1.27 -13.93
CA HIS A 94 6.27 -2.02 -14.75
C HIS A 94 7.71 -1.57 -14.48
N LEU A 95 7.95 -0.26 -14.52
CA LEU A 95 9.27 0.31 -14.31
C LEU A 95 9.81 0.03 -12.89
N LEU A 96 8.95 0.10 -11.87
CA LEU A 96 9.32 -0.19 -10.48
C LEU A 96 9.62 -1.68 -10.28
N VAL A 97 8.79 -2.59 -10.80
CA VAL A 97 9.07 -4.03 -10.77
C VAL A 97 10.41 -4.34 -11.43
N LYS A 98 10.65 -3.79 -12.62
CA LYS A 98 11.91 -3.95 -13.35
C LYS A 98 13.09 -3.45 -12.53
N LYS A 99 12.98 -2.25 -11.96
CA LYS A 99 14.05 -1.64 -11.15
C LYS A 99 14.36 -2.46 -9.90
N LEU A 100 13.34 -2.89 -9.16
CA LEU A 100 13.52 -3.72 -7.97
C LEU A 100 14.19 -5.06 -8.30
N ARG A 101 13.84 -5.69 -9.42
CA ARG A 101 14.50 -6.91 -9.89
C ARG A 101 15.96 -6.67 -10.28
N GLN A 102 16.25 -5.55 -10.95
CA GLN A 102 17.63 -5.15 -11.28
C GLN A 102 18.48 -4.93 -10.02
N ASP A 103 17.86 -4.43 -8.96
CA ASP A 103 18.52 -4.28 -7.66
C ASP A 103 18.68 -5.62 -6.92
N GLY A 104 18.17 -6.74 -7.44
CA GLY A 104 18.25 -8.06 -6.82
C GLY A 104 17.15 -8.35 -5.79
N CYS A 105 16.07 -7.58 -5.79
CA CYS A 105 14.91 -7.82 -4.91
C CYS A 105 13.92 -8.80 -5.55
N ARG A 106 13.22 -9.59 -4.72
CA ARG A 106 12.17 -10.51 -5.15
C ARG A 106 10.85 -9.75 -5.39
N ALA A 107 10.75 -9.08 -6.53
CA ALA A 107 9.59 -8.24 -6.85
C ALA A 107 8.56 -8.89 -7.80
N SER A 108 7.29 -8.76 -7.44
CA SER A 108 6.11 -9.20 -8.18
C SER A 108 5.01 -8.14 -8.12
N PHE A 109 3.97 -8.29 -8.93
CA PHE A 109 2.82 -7.39 -8.91
C PHE A 109 1.52 -8.13 -8.61
N LEU A 110 0.53 -7.42 -8.10
CA LEU A 110 -0.79 -7.95 -7.79
C LEU A 110 -1.69 -7.89 -9.03
N LEU A 111 -2.05 -9.06 -9.55
CA LEU A 111 -2.97 -9.20 -10.67
C LEU A 111 -4.36 -8.68 -10.29
N GLY A 112 -4.90 -7.76 -11.10
CA GLY A 112 -6.18 -7.11 -10.87
C GLY A 112 -6.12 -5.91 -9.92
N GLY A 113 -4.91 -5.54 -9.47
CA GLY A 113 -4.66 -4.36 -8.65
C GLY A 113 -5.41 -4.35 -7.31
N PHE A 114 -5.56 -3.15 -6.76
CA PHE A 114 -6.26 -2.89 -5.51
C PHE A 114 -7.75 -3.24 -5.61
N SER A 115 -8.42 -2.85 -6.71
CA SER A 115 -9.85 -3.04 -6.90
C SER A 115 -10.26 -4.52 -6.74
N THR A 116 -9.52 -5.44 -7.38
CA THR A 116 -9.79 -6.88 -7.24
C THR A 116 -9.47 -7.41 -5.85
N PHE A 117 -8.48 -6.83 -5.18
CA PHE A 117 -8.07 -7.28 -3.85
C PHE A 117 -9.06 -6.83 -2.77
N GLU A 118 -9.50 -5.57 -2.83
CA GLU A 118 -10.49 -5.01 -1.90
C GLU A 118 -11.82 -5.75 -2.00
N GLU A 119 -12.28 -6.08 -3.22
CA GLU A 119 -13.50 -6.85 -3.42
C GLU A 119 -13.43 -8.24 -2.77
N ARG A 120 -12.26 -8.89 -2.84
CA ARG A 120 -12.10 -10.29 -2.38
C ARG A 120 -11.68 -10.42 -0.92
N TYR A 121 -10.95 -9.44 -0.39
CA TYR A 121 -10.32 -9.49 0.93
C TYR A 121 -10.42 -8.13 1.65
N PRO A 122 -11.63 -7.57 1.82
CA PRO A 122 -11.81 -6.24 2.43
C PRO A 122 -11.26 -6.16 3.87
N GLU A 123 -11.20 -7.28 4.60
CA GLU A 123 -10.65 -7.36 5.96
C GLU A 123 -9.14 -7.11 6.05
N TYR A 124 -8.44 -7.17 4.92
CA TYR A 124 -7.02 -6.85 4.80
C TYR A 124 -6.77 -5.43 4.28
N CYS A 125 -7.81 -4.63 4.10
CA CYS A 125 -7.72 -3.22 3.72
C CYS A 125 -7.87 -2.30 4.94
N GLN A 126 -7.26 -1.12 4.88
CA GLN A 126 -7.43 -0.02 5.81
C GLN A 126 -8.11 1.14 5.08
N THR A 127 -9.20 1.64 5.64
CA THR A 127 -9.94 2.81 5.14
C THR A 127 -9.85 3.96 6.13
N LEU A 128 -9.92 5.19 5.63
CA LEU A 128 -9.95 6.41 6.44
C LEU A 128 -11.03 6.40 7.54
N ASP A 129 -12.16 5.73 7.29
CA ASP A 129 -13.26 5.60 8.26
C ASP A 129 -12.89 4.70 9.46
N GLN A 130 -11.96 3.76 9.29
CA GLN A 130 -11.48 2.90 10.39
C GLN A 130 -10.48 3.59 11.33
N GLU A 131 -9.72 4.59 10.85
CA GLU A 131 -8.89 5.43 11.74
C GLU A 131 -9.76 6.40 12.56
N SER A 132 -10.88 6.85 11.99
CA SER A 132 -11.82 7.76 12.64
C SER A 132 -12.66 7.08 13.73
N ASN A 133 -12.96 5.78 13.58
CA ASN A 133 -13.78 5.03 14.55
C ASN A 133 -13.06 4.68 15.86
N ILE A 134 -11.72 4.73 15.91
CA ILE A 134 -10.96 4.55 17.17
C ILE A 134 -10.93 5.86 17.99
N MET A 135 -11.14 7.02 17.35
CA MET A 135 -11.19 8.33 18.02
C MET A 135 -12.63 8.88 18.20
N GLY A 136 -13.66 8.16 17.72
CA GLY A 136 -15.04 8.66 17.63
C GLY A 136 -16.08 7.99 18.53
N LEU A 137 -15.78 6.90 19.24
CA LEU A 137 -16.80 6.11 19.96
C LEU A 137 -16.87 6.35 21.48
N CYS A 138 -16.16 7.35 22.01
CA CYS A 138 -16.11 7.56 23.46
C CYS A 138 -17.33 8.26 24.08
N ASN A 139 -18.30 8.75 23.29
CA ASN A 139 -19.32 9.68 23.81
C ASN A 139 -20.79 9.25 23.67
N LEU A 140 -21.09 8.00 23.32
CA LEU A 140 -22.46 7.51 23.43
C LEU A 140 -22.74 7.04 24.87
N ARG A 141 -23.04 7.98 25.78
CA ARG A 141 -23.70 7.66 27.04
C ARG A 141 -25.20 7.48 26.79
N ILE A 142 -25.69 6.31 27.16
CA ILE A 142 -27.11 5.94 27.15
C ILE A 142 -27.81 6.58 28.35
N SER A 143 -28.92 7.27 28.04
CA SER A 143 -30.13 7.63 28.80
C SER A 143 -30.08 8.13 30.25
N GLU A 144 -30.79 9.23 30.52
CA GLU A 144 -31.81 9.30 31.58
C GLU A 144 -32.91 10.31 31.19
N GLU A 145 -34.17 9.92 31.43
CA GLU A 145 -35.42 10.63 31.08
C GLU A 145 -35.75 11.81 32.03
N PRO A 146 -36.73 12.67 31.70
CA PRO A 146 -36.83 14.03 32.23
C PRO A 146 -37.43 14.09 33.64
N LYS A 147 -36.91 15.01 34.48
CA LYS A 147 -37.61 15.43 35.70
C LYS A 147 -38.53 16.61 35.39
N LEU A 148 -39.84 16.33 35.37
CA LEU A 148 -40.87 17.35 35.58
C LEU A 148 -40.83 17.78 37.05
N ASN A 149 -40.65 19.07 37.30
CA ASN A 149 -40.87 19.65 38.62
C ASN A 149 -41.82 20.86 38.43
N GLU A 150 -42.92 20.77 39.19
CA GLU A 150 -44.04 21.70 39.50
C GLU A 150 -44.04 23.13 38.95
#